data_AF-A0A9X1NM89-F1
#
_entry.id   AF-A0A9X1NM89-F1
#
_cell.length_a   1.000
_cell.length_b   1.000
_cell.length_c   1.000
_cell.angle_alpha   90.00
_cell.angle_beta   90.00
_cell.angle_gamma   90.00
#
_symmetry.space_group_name_H-M   'P 1'
#
loop_
_entity.id
_entity.type
_entity.pdbx_description
1 polymer ?
#
loop_
_entity_poly.entity_id
_entity_poly.type
_entity_poly.pdbx_seq_one_letter_code
_entity_poly.pdbx_strand_id
1 'polypeptide(L)'
;MRQIDLAGAAHLELLSGVVRLRPQDAMSEAMLRGWRAQQTARGLREETIAERERLVRQFMAFTNEYPWRWTSAHVDEWSMSLASERRLAPATIRAYQGNLRIFNEFLCDGR
;
A
#
# COMPACT_ATOMS: atom_id res chain seq x y z
N MET A 1 -18.70 -26.77 25.31
CA MET A 1 -19.01 -25.33 25.21
C MET A 1 -19.46 -25.04 23.80
N ARG A 2 -20.66 -24.45 23.62
CA ARG A 2 -21.25 -24.21 22.29
C ARG A 2 -20.71 -22.88 21.77
N GLN A 3 -19.90 -22.91 20.72
CA GLN A 3 -19.41 -21.70 20.06
C GLN A 3 -20.60 -21.03 19.37
N ILE A 4 -20.89 -19.79 19.76
CA ILE A 4 -21.91 -18.97 19.11
C ILE A 4 -21.19 -18.23 18.00
N ASP A 5 -21.44 -18.64 16.75
CA ASP A 5 -20.85 -18.00 15.59
C ASP A 5 -21.67 -16.76 15.21
N LEU A 6 -20.98 -15.63 15.11
CA LEU A 6 -21.55 -14.36 14.66
C LEU A 6 -21.56 -14.31 13.13
N ALA A 7 -22.60 -13.72 12.54
CA ALA A 7 -22.64 -13.44 11.10
C ALA A 7 -21.42 -12.60 10.71
N GLY A 8 -20.63 -13.08 9.73
CA GLY A 8 -19.38 -12.46 9.29
C GLY A 8 -18.10 -13.01 9.95
N ALA A 9 -18.19 -14.08 10.76
CA ALA A 9 -17.00 -14.75 11.27
C ALA A 9 -16.15 -15.31 10.10
N ALA A 10 -14.82 -15.14 10.18
CA ALA A 10 -13.92 -15.47 9.08
C ALA A 10 -14.00 -16.95 8.63
N HIS A 11 -14.35 -17.88 9.53
CA HIS A 11 -14.56 -19.29 9.18
C HIS A 11 -15.91 -19.59 8.52
N LEU A 12 -16.87 -18.66 8.57
CA LEU A 12 -18.14 -18.72 7.85
C LEU A 12 -18.07 -18.06 6.46
N GLU A 13 -17.17 -17.08 6.28
CA GLU A 13 -16.94 -16.39 5.00
C GLU A 13 -15.85 -17.04 4.13
N LEU A 14 -15.04 -17.94 4.70
CA LEU A 14 -14.03 -18.70 3.98
C LEU A 14 -14.53 -20.12 3.74
N LEU A 15 -15.04 -20.38 2.53
CA LEU A 15 -15.28 -21.73 2.05
C LEU A 15 -13.97 -22.55 2.17
N SER A 16 -14.03 -23.68 2.87
CA SER A 16 -12.91 -24.63 2.95
C SER A 16 -12.52 -25.06 1.54
N GLY A 17 -11.31 -24.66 1.11
CA GLY A 17 -10.77 -25.01 -0.21
C GLY A 17 -10.60 -23.86 -1.20
N VAL A 18 -10.96 -22.61 -0.86
CA VAL A 18 -10.62 -21.47 -1.73
C VAL A 18 -9.17 -21.05 -1.48
N VAL A 19 -8.27 -21.56 -2.31
CA VAL A 19 -6.91 -21.02 -2.44
C VAL A 19 -7.04 -19.58 -2.94
N ARG A 20 -6.58 -18.59 -2.16
CA ARG A 20 -6.37 -17.24 -2.69
C ARG A 20 -5.36 -17.36 -3.82
N LEU A 21 -5.83 -17.22 -5.07
CA LEU A 21 -5.00 -17.37 -6.27
C LEU A 21 -3.78 -16.44 -6.27
N ARG A 22 -3.83 -15.34 -5.51
CA ARG A 22 -2.74 -14.37 -5.34
C ARG A 22 -2.70 -13.82 -3.91
N PRO A 23 -2.09 -14.56 -2.95
CA PRO A 23 -2.08 -14.15 -1.55
C PRO A 23 -1.31 -12.83 -1.32
N GLN A 24 -0.29 -12.57 -2.13
CA GLN A 24 0.52 -11.36 -2.06
C GLN A 24 -0.28 -10.12 -2.52
N ASP A 25 -1.03 -10.21 -3.63
CA ASP A 25 -1.97 -9.16 -4.06
C ASP A 25 -3.02 -8.87 -2.98
N ALA A 26 -3.60 -9.91 -2.38
CA ALA A 26 -4.58 -9.72 -1.31
C ALA A 26 -3.99 -8.99 -0.10
N MET A 27 -2.72 -9.26 0.23
CA MET A 27 -2.00 -8.62 1.32
C MET A 27 -1.68 -7.16 1.03
N SER A 28 -1.16 -6.84 -0.16
CA SER A 28 -0.86 -5.45 -0.55
C SER A 28 -2.13 -4.59 -0.63
N GLU A 29 -3.23 -5.15 -1.12
CA GLU A 29 -4.53 -4.47 -1.09
C GLU A 29 -5.05 -4.24 0.34
N ALA A 30 -4.82 -5.19 1.26
CA ALA A 30 -5.18 -5.01 2.67
C ALA A 30 -4.36 -3.88 3.33
N MET A 31 -3.06 -3.82 3.02
CA MET A 31 -2.17 -2.73 3.47
C MET A 31 -2.67 -1.36 2.99
N LEU A 32 -3.03 -1.23 1.71
CA LEU A 32 -3.56 0.02 1.15
C LEU A 32 -4.90 0.40 1.79
N ARG A 33 -5.83 -0.55 1.99
CA ARG A 33 -7.09 -0.29 2.69
C ARG A 33 -6.88 0.19 4.12
N GLY A 34 -5.96 -0.43 4.87
CA GLY A 34 -5.61 0.00 6.22
C GLY A 34 -5.04 1.42 6.24
N TRP A 35 -4.16 1.74 5.29
CA TRP A 35 -3.57 3.07 5.19
C TRP A 35 -4.60 4.14 4.83
N ARG A 36 -5.52 3.84 3.91
CA ARG A 36 -6.68 4.69 3.61
C ARG A 36 -7.52 4.95 4.85
N ALA A 37 -7.89 3.90 5.60
CA ALA A 37 -8.66 4.06 6.82
C ALA A 37 -7.95 4.96 7.85
N GLN A 38 -6.63 4.82 8.03
CA GLN A 38 -5.85 5.70 8.88
C GLN A 38 -5.89 7.16 8.41
N GLN A 39 -5.71 7.40 7.11
CA GLN A 39 -5.73 8.75 6.55
C GLN A 39 -7.11 9.39 6.67
N THR A 40 -8.18 8.63 6.42
CA THR A 40 -9.56 9.07 6.62
C THR A 40 -9.82 9.43 8.09
N ALA A 41 -9.38 8.59 9.03
CA ALA A 41 -9.52 8.86 10.47
C ALA A 41 -8.76 10.13 10.92
N ARG A 42 -7.72 10.53 10.19
CA ARG A 42 -6.96 11.78 10.39
C ARG A 42 -7.55 12.99 9.64
N GLY A 43 -8.71 12.84 9.00
CA GLY A 43 -9.41 13.93 8.32
C GLY A 43 -8.78 14.38 7.00
N LEU A 44 -7.98 13.52 6.35
CA LEU A 44 -7.44 13.85 5.03
C LEU A 44 -8.53 13.87 3.97
N ARG A 45 -8.37 14.75 2.98
CA ARG A 45 -9.26 14.83 1.81
C ARG A 45 -9.13 13.56 0.97
N GLU A 46 -10.26 13.07 0.47
CA GLU A 46 -10.35 11.87 -0.37
C GLU A 46 -9.39 11.93 -1.57
N GLU A 47 -9.30 13.07 -2.24
CA GLU A 47 -8.37 13.30 -3.36
C GLU A 47 -6.90 13.09 -2.95
N THR A 48 -6.51 13.57 -1.77
CA THR A 48 -5.15 13.38 -1.25
C THR A 48 -4.86 11.92 -0.95
N ILE A 49 -5.86 11.19 -0.43
CA ILE A 49 -5.75 9.75 -0.14
C ILE A 49 -5.60 8.98 -1.45
N ALA A 50 -6.45 9.25 -2.44
CA ALA A 50 -6.42 8.59 -3.75
C ALA A 50 -5.09 8.82 -4.48
N GLU A 51 -4.57 10.04 -4.49
CA GLU A 51 -3.27 10.34 -5.10
C GLU A 51 -2.10 9.61 -4.44
N ARG A 52 -2.16 9.47 -3.12
CA ARG A 52 -1.17 8.72 -2.34
C ARG A 52 -1.22 7.21 -2.63
N GLU A 53 -2.41 6.62 -2.70
CA GLU A 53 -2.58 5.21 -3.09
C GLU A 53 -2.10 4.98 -4.52
N ARG A 54 -2.45 5.88 -5.45
CA ARG A 54 -2.01 5.83 -6.85
C ARG A 54 -0.50 5.82 -6.95
N LEU A 55 0.18 6.63 -6.14
CA LEU A 55 1.64 6.68 -6.10
C LEU A 55 2.25 5.35 -5.63
N VAL A 56 1.74 4.79 -4.53
CA VAL A 56 2.21 3.49 -4.03
C VAL A 56 2.03 2.40 -5.08
N ARG A 57 0.89 2.39 -5.78
CA ARG A 57 0.61 1.46 -6.88
C ARG A 57 1.58 1.63 -8.05
N GLN A 58 1.95 2.86 -8.39
CA GLN A 58 2.96 3.12 -9.42
C GLN A 58 4.33 2.61 -9.01
N PHE A 59 4.72 2.76 -7.75
CA PHE A 59 5.99 2.25 -7.27
C PHE A 59 6.03 0.72 -7.23
N MET A 60 4.94 0.06 -6.82
CA MET A 60 4.81 -1.40 -6.95
C MET A 60 4.92 -1.84 -8.42
N ALA A 61 4.23 -1.15 -9.33
CA ALA A 61 4.26 -1.47 -10.76
C ALA A 61 5.66 -1.25 -11.38
N PHE A 62 6.38 -0.21 -10.92
CA PHE A 62 7.74 0.08 -11.37
C PHE A 62 8.73 -1.00 -10.93
N THR A 63 8.68 -1.38 -9.64
CA THR A 63 9.61 -2.36 -9.07
C THR A 63 9.24 -3.80 -9.39
N ASN A 64 7.98 -4.05 -9.77
CA ASN A 64 7.37 -5.38 -9.83
C ASN A 64 7.54 -6.16 -8.51
N GLU A 65 7.57 -5.42 -7.39
CA GLU A 65 7.79 -5.97 -6.05
C GLU A 65 6.77 -5.40 -5.06
N TYR A 66 6.46 -6.21 -4.05
CA TYR A 66 5.54 -5.85 -2.98
C TYR A 66 6.24 -5.02 -1.88
N PRO A 67 5.48 -4.28 -1.04
CA PRO A 67 6.04 -3.38 -0.04
C PRO A 67 7.09 -4.00 0.90
N TRP A 68 6.91 -5.25 1.31
CA TRP A 68 7.85 -5.97 2.19
C TRP A 68 9.15 -6.43 1.51
N ARG A 69 9.29 -6.25 0.18
CA ARG A 69 10.51 -6.54 -0.59
C ARG A 69 11.21 -5.28 -1.09
N TRP A 70 10.68 -4.11 -0.80
CA TRP A 70 11.30 -2.87 -1.23
C TRP A 70 12.66 -2.65 -0.55
N THR A 71 13.54 -1.95 -1.26
CA THR A 71 14.90 -1.62 -0.84
C THR A 71 15.16 -0.15 -1.13
N SER A 72 16.22 0.43 -0.56
CA SER A 72 16.63 1.79 -0.91
C SER A 72 16.99 1.91 -2.39
N ALA A 73 17.61 0.88 -2.97
CA ALA A 73 17.98 0.85 -4.39
C ALA A 73 16.75 1.00 -5.31
N HIS A 74 15.62 0.36 -4.97
CA HIS A 74 14.37 0.54 -5.72
C HIS A 74 13.90 2.01 -5.72
N VAL A 75 14.03 2.72 -4.59
CA VAL A 75 13.64 4.13 -4.49
C VAL A 75 14.59 5.02 -5.29
N ASP A 76 15.89 4.73 -5.27
CA ASP A 76 16.90 5.47 -6.03
C ASP A 76 16.67 5.31 -7.53
N GLU A 77 16.46 4.07 -8.00
CA GLU A 77 16.20 3.76 -9.40
C GLU A 77 14.89 4.42 -9.89
N TRP A 78 13.83 4.37 -9.09
CA TRP A 78 12.57 5.03 -9.42
C TRP A 78 12.73 6.55 -9.46
N SER A 79 13.48 7.13 -8.52
CA SER A 79 13.76 8.57 -8.50
C SER A 79 14.55 9.01 -9.75
N MET A 80 15.50 8.18 -10.18
CA MET A 80 16.24 8.39 -11.41
C MET A 80 15.32 8.34 -12.64
N SER A 81 14.44 7.35 -12.76
CA SER A 81 13.51 7.26 -13.90
C SER A 81 12.50 8.42 -13.94
N LEU A 82 12.03 8.89 -12.78
CA LEU A 82 11.17 10.07 -12.70
C LEU A 82 11.88 11.35 -13.19
N ALA A 83 13.19 11.48 -12.94
CA ALA A 83 13.98 12.61 -13.41
C ALA A 83 14.38 12.48 -14.89
N SER A 84 14.80 11.29 -15.32
CA SER A 84 15.40 11.06 -16.64
C SER A 84 14.35 10.76 -17.72
N GLU A 85 13.30 10.03 -17.42
CA GLU A 85 12.29 9.63 -18.38
C GLU A 85 11.05 10.52 -18.31
N ARG A 86 10.56 10.77 -17.08
CA ARG A 86 9.35 11.58 -16.87
C ARG A 86 9.62 13.08 -16.77
N ARG A 87 10.90 13.49 -16.68
CA ARG A 87 11.33 14.90 -16.57
C ARG A 87 10.61 15.66 -15.46
N LEU A 88 10.29 14.99 -14.35
CA LEU A 88 9.60 15.63 -13.23
C LEU A 88 10.52 16.63 -12.53
N ALA A 89 9.92 17.70 -12.02
CA ALA A 89 10.65 18.67 -11.20
C ALA A 89 11.16 18.00 -9.92
N PRO A 90 12.35 18.38 -9.40
CA PRO A 90 12.89 17.81 -8.17
C PRO A 90 11.96 17.92 -6.96
N ALA A 91 11.13 18.97 -6.89
CA ALA A 91 10.14 19.14 -5.83
C ALA A 91 9.04 18.07 -5.89
N THR A 92 8.59 17.69 -7.10
CA THR A 92 7.59 16.63 -7.31
C THR A 92 8.15 15.27 -6.90
N ILE A 93 9.39 14.98 -7.28
CA ILE A 93 10.07 13.72 -6.90
C ILE A 93 10.20 13.64 -5.37
N ARG A 94 10.60 14.72 -4.69
CA ARG A 94 10.65 14.77 -3.23
C ARG A 94 9.27 14.56 -2.58
N ALA A 95 8.21 15.12 -3.16
CA ALA A 95 6.85 14.89 -2.69
C ALA A 95 6.45 13.40 -2.81
N TYR A 96 6.85 12.75 -3.91
CA TYR A 96 6.61 11.32 -4.11
C TYR A 96 7.37 10.45 -3.12
N GLN A 97 8.66 10.73 -2.91
CA GLN A 97 9.47 10.09 -1.87
C GLN A 97 8.86 10.28 -0.47
N GLY A 98 8.38 11.49 -0.17
CA GLY A 98 7.68 11.78 1.08
C GLY A 98 6.42 10.94 1.27
N ASN A 99 5.62 10.77 0.22
CA ASN A 99 4.43 9.91 0.23
C ASN A 99 4.77 8.42 0.41
N LEU A 100 5.83 7.92 -0.22
CA LEU A 100 6.31 6.55 0.02
C LEU A 100 6.78 6.35 1.46
N ARG A 101 7.52 7.33 2.01
CA ARG A 101 8.01 7.29 3.39
C ARG A 101 6.86 7.14 4.39
N ILE A 102 5.82 7.97 4.29
CA ILE A 102 4.69 7.91 5.24
C ILE A 102 3.86 6.61 5.09
N PHE A 103 3.87 5.97 3.91
CA PHE A 103 3.28 4.65 3.75
C PHE A 103 4.13 3.57 4.43
N ASN A 104 5.45 3.61 4.27
CA ASN A 104 6.36 2.69 4.95
C ASN A 104 6.30 2.87 6.48
N GLU A 105 6.24 4.11 6.96
CA GLU A 105 6.02 4.42 8.38
C GLU A 105 4.71 3.82 8.89
N PHE A 106 3.63 3.87 8.10
CA PHE A 106 2.38 3.19 8.43
C PHE A 106 2.53 1.67 8.52
N LEU A 107 3.25 1.03 7.59
CA LEU A 107 3.45 -0.42 7.59
C LEU A 107 4.31 -0.92 8.75
N CYS A 108 5.23 -0.08 9.23
CA CYS A 108 6.13 -0.40 10.32
C CYS A 108 5.62 0.08 11.70
N ASP A 109 4.45 0.74 11.78
CA ASP A 109 3.87 1.17 13.06
C ASP A 109 3.31 -0.06 13.80
N GLY A 110 3.92 -0.38 14.95
CA GLY A 110 3.58 -1.56 15.76
C GLY A 110 2.57 -1.32 16.87
N ARG A 111 1.95 -0.14 16.93
CA ARG A 111 0.90 0.21 17.91
C ARG A 111 -0.47 -0.28 17.46
#